data_AF-A0A1J4SD14-F1
#
_entry.id   AF-A0A1J4SD14-F1
#
_cell.length_a   1.000
_cell.length_b   1.000
_cell.length_c   1.000
_cell.angle_alpha   90.00
_cell.angle_beta   90.00
_cell.angle_gamma   90.00
#
_symmetry.space_group_name_H-M   'P 1'
#
loop_
_entity.id
_entity.type
_entity.pdbx_description
1 polymer ?
#
loop_
_entity_poly.entity_id
_entity_poly.type
_entity_poly.pdbx_seq_one_letter_code
_entity_poly.pdbx_strand_id
1 'polypeptide(L)'
;MVCGASLEYLETAVSVVCNYCGKEETGYVRCPKGHYVCDECHGKGAFDLVKDIALTTNEKDPLAIAELLMAHPKIPFLGCEHGLIATASLLAALKNDGTLSVSNEQIIEAMKRTQKQSMPPYCALTGVCGVPIGIGAAFSVILGAACPKDRESAITMHIAARTIDTIANDVGPMCCKSFVRTALGVAYNSAKEYFNVHLPIHREKISCFHSNKNHPNCRKEKCLYYPKTV
;
A
#
# COMPACT_ATOMS: atom_id res chain seq x y z
N MET A 1 -13.07 -13.10 -5.55
CA MET A 1 -13.71 -12.15 -6.48
C MET A 1 -14.39 -12.80 -7.69
N VAL A 2 -14.49 -14.14 -7.81
CA VAL A 2 -15.46 -14.77 -8.75
C VAL A 2 -16.13 -15.98 -8.10
N CYS A 3 -15.34 -16.98 -7.66
CA CYS A 3 -15.88 -18.22 -7.10
C CYS A 3 -15.36 -18.60 -5.69
N GLY A 4 -14.51 -17.77 -5.09
CA GLY A 4 -13.96 -17.98 -3.73
C GLY A 4 -12.89 -19.07 -3.61
N ALA A 5 -12.56 -19.78 -4.68
CA ALA A 5 -11.47 -20.76 -4.67
C ALA A 5 -10.09 -20.09 -4.52
N SER A 6 -9.14 -20.80 -3.91
CA SER A 6 -7.73 -20.39 -3.83
C SER A 6 -7.13 -20.19 -5.22
N LEU A 7 -6.28 -19.17 -5.34
CA LEU A 7 -5.58 -18.86 -6.58
C LEU A 7 -4.31 -19.71 -6.72
N GLU A 8 -3.99 -20.08 -7.95
CA GLU A 8 -2.72 -20.70 -8.35
C GLU A 8 -1.76 -19.60 -8.81
N TYR A 9 -0.53 -19.63 -8.30
CA TYR A 9 0.56 -18.74 -8.69
C TYR A 9 1.54 -19.54 -9.53
N LEU A 10 1.83 -19.05 -10.73
CA LEU A 10 2.57 -19.74 -11.78
C LEU A 10 4.00 -19.20 -11.89
N GLU A 11 4.95 -20.07 -12.22
CA GLU A 11 6.33 -19.69 -12.51
C GLU A 11 6.48 -19.04 -13.89
N THR A 12 5.68 -19.50 -14.86
CA THR A 12 5.63 -18.96 -16.23
C THR A 12 4.28 -18.32 -16.51
N ALA A 13 4.31 -17.22 -17.23
CA ALA A 13 3.07 -16.54 -17.62
C ALA A 13 2.29 -17.39 -18.63
N VAL A 14 0.96 -17.39 -18.49
CA VAL A 14 0.04 -18.06 -19.41
C VAL A 14 -0.94 -17.05 -19.99
N SER A 15 -1.49 -17.33 -21.19
CA SER A 15 -2.59 -16.53 -21.72
C SER A 15 -3.83 -16.71 -20.83
N VAL A 16 -4.45 -15.59 -20.47
CA VAL A 16 -5.62 -15.51 -19.61
C VAL A 16 -6.61 -14.48 -20.17
N VAL A 17 -7.90 -14.72 -19.94
CA VAL A 17 -8.97 -13.83 -20.38
C VAL A 17 -9.75 -13.35 -19.16
N CYS A 18 -9.87 -12.03 -19.01
CA CYS A 18 -10.56 -11.44 -17.86
C CYS A 18 -12.06 -11.77 -17.89
N ASN A 19 -12.60 -12.31 -16.79
CA ASN A 19 -14.02 -12.63 -16.67
C ASN A 19 -14.95 -11.42 -16.69
N TYR A 20 -14.43 -10.22 -16.42
CA TYR A 20 -15.26 -9.02 -16.34
C TYR A 20 -15.26 -8.17 -17.61
N CYS A 21 -14.13 -8.04 -18.29
CA CYS A 21 -14.02 -7.20 -19.49
C CYS A 21 -13.66 -7.96 -20.77
N GLY A 22 -13.33 -9.26 -20.68
CA GLY A 22 -12.95 -10.06 -21.85
C GLY A 22 -11.57 -9.76 -22.42
N LYS A 23 -10.78 -8.86 -21.80
CA LYS A 23 -9.41 -8.58 -22.21
C LYS A 23 -8.54 -9.83 -22.11
N GLU A 24 -7.81 -10.13 -23.17
CA GLU A 24 -6.77 -11.16 -23.19
C GLU A 24 -5.41 -10.54 -22.87
N GLU A 25 -4.67 -11.16 -21.95
CA GLU A 25 -3.31 -10.77 -21.58
C GLU A 25 -2.54 -11.96 -21.00
N THR A 26 -1.28 -11.76 -20.65
CA THR A 26 -0.48 -12.78 -19.96
C THR A 26 -0.53 -12.57 -18.45
N GLY A 27 -0.71 -13.65 -17.70
CA GLY A 27 -0.85 -13.61 -16.25
C GLY A 27 -0.06 -14.70 -15.54
N TYR A 28 0.36 -14.40 -14.31
CA TYR A 28 1.04 -15.33 -13.39
C TYR A 28 0.11 -15.88 -12.31
N VAL A 29 -1.16 -15.47 -12.32
CA VAL A 29 -2.14 -15.86 -11.30
C VAL A 29 -3.42 -16.25 -12.00
N ARG A 30 -3.95 -17.42 -11.68
CA ARG A 30 -5.25 -17.87 -12.19
C ARG A 30 -6.03 -18.64 -11.13
N CYS A 31 -7.34 -18.70 -11.28
CA CYS A 31 -8.14 -19.64 -10.53
C CYS A 31 -8.13 -21.00 -11.23
N PRO A 32 -7.93 -22.13 -10.52
CA PRO A 32 -8.03 -23.47 -11.10
C PRO A 32 -9.37 -23.79 -11.76
N LYS A 33 -10.42 -23.01 -11.44
CA LYS A 33 -11.75 -23.08 -12.08
C LYS A 33 -11.86 -22.24 -13.37
N GLY A 34 -10.75 -21.76 -13.93
CA GLY A 34 -10.72 -21.00 -15.18
C GLY A 34 -11.03 -19.51 -15.05
N HIS A 35 -11.04 -18.96 -13.83
CA HIS A 35 -11.30 -17.53 -13.63
C HIS A 35 -10.01 -16.70 -13.59
N TYR A 36 -10.07 -15.51 -14.18
CA TYR A 36 -9.04 -14.49 -14.17
C TYR A 36 -9.67 -13.08 -14.13
N VAL A 37 -9.01 -12.14 -13.45
CA VAL A 37 -9.43 -10.74 -13.37
C VAL A 37 -8.21 -9.88 -13.66
N CYS A 38 -8.26 -9.08 -14.72
CA CYS A 38 -7.19 -8.16 -15.10
C CYS A 38 -7.00 -7.04 -14.08
N ASP A 39 -5.85 -6.37 -14.12
CA ASP A 39 -5.47 -5.29 -13.20
C ASP A 39 -6.41 -4.08 -13.25
N GLU A 40 -7.04 -3.83 -14.40
CA GLU A 40 -8.02 -2.74 -14.55
C GLU A 40 -9.35 -3.06 -13.86
N CYS A 41 -9.72 -4.34 -13.81
CA CYS A 41 -10.94 -4.80 -13.15
C CYS A 41 -10.69 -5.12 -11.67
N HIS A 42 -9.49 -5.58 -11.33
CA HIS A 42 -9.05 -5.81 -9.97
C HIS A 42 -9.02 -4.48 -9.21
N GLY A 43 -9.78 -4.39 -8.11
CA GLY A 43 -9.85 -3.13 -7.35
C GLY A 43 -10.43 -1.96 -8.15
N LYS A 44 -11.24 -2.20 -9.19
CA LYS A 44 -11.88 -1.13 -9.98
C LYS A 44 -12.55 -0.10 -9.06
N GLY A 45 -12.17 1.16 -9.23
CA GLY A 45 -12.65 2.28 -8.41
C GLY A 45 -11.93 2.47 -7.07
N ALA A 46 -10.93 1.66 -6.73
CA ALA A 46 -10.12 1.83 -5.53
C ALA A 46 -9.33 3.15 -5.55
N PHE A 47 -8.80 3.55 -6.72
CA PHE A 47 -8.08 4.82 -6.85
C PHE A 47 -8.96 6.01 -6.46
N ASP A 48 -10.16 6.10 -7.04
CA ASP A 48 -11.09 7.21 -6.75
C ASP A 48 -11.57 7.18 -5.30
N LEU A 49 -11.89 6.00 -4.76
CA LEU A 49 -12.24 5.85 -3.35
C LEU A 49 -11.13 6.37 -2.41
N VAL A 50 -9.89 5.92 -2.63
CA VAL A 50 -8.74 6.31 -1.80
C VAL A 50 -8.48 7.80 -1.92
N LYS A 51 -8.56 8.33 -3.14
CA LYS A 51 -8.39 9.76 -3.43
C LYS A 51 -9.45 10.58 -2.69
N ASP A 52 -10.72 10.23 -2.84
CA ASP A 52 -11.83 11.00 -2.27
C ASP A 52 -11.72 11.07 -0.73
N ILE A 53 -11.39 9.95 -0.07
CA ILE A 53 -11.17 9.91 1.37
C ILE A 53 -9.95 10.76 1.77
N ALA A 54 -8.82 10.64 1.07
CA ALA A 54 -7.62 11.39 1.39
C ALA A 54 -7.77 12.90 1.20
N LEU A 55 -8.59 13.33 0.24
CA LEU A 55 -8.85 14.75 0.00
C LEU A 55 -9.84 15.37 0.99
N THR A 56 -10.75 14.58 1.56
CA THR A 56 -11.87 15.07 2.39
C THR A 56 -11.73 14.79 3.89
N THR A 57 -10.87 13.86 4.29
CA THR A 57 -10.64 13.56 5.72
C THR A 57 -9.95 14.71 6.45
N ASN A 58 -10.29 14.90 7.73
CA ASN A 58 -9.60 15.80 8.66
C ASN A 58 -8.72 15.04 9.68
N GLU A 59 -8.61 13.71 9.54
CA GLU A 59 -7.79 12.86 10.40
C GLU A 59 -6.29 13.19 10.25
N LYS A 60 -5.56 13.18 11.36
CA LYS A 60 -4.11 13.46 11.42
C LYS A 60 -3.28 12.21 11.66
N ASP A 61 -3.88 11.11 12.11
CA ASP A 61 -3.22 9.82 12.26
C ASP A 61 -3.24 9.06 10.91
N PRO A 62 -2.09 8.89 10.22
CA PRO A 62 -2.05 8.18 8.95
C PRO A 62 -2.45 6.70 9.09
N LEU A 63 -2.25 6.08 10.26
CA LEU A 63 -2.69 4.70 10.48
C LEU A 63 -4.21 4.62 10.60
N ALA A 64 -4.87 5.60 11.23
CA ALA A 64 -6.33 5.63 11.32
C ALA A 64 -6.98 5.77 9.92
N ILE A 65 -6.44 6.64 9.06
CA ILE A 65 -6.88 6.78 7.66
C ILE A 65 -6.69 5.46 6.91
N ALA A 66 -5.53 4.82 7.09
CA ALA A 66 -5.23 3.55 6.42
C ALA A 66 -6.14 2.41 6.89
N GLU A 67 -6.45 2.29 8.18
CA GLU A 67 -7.37 1.27 8.70
C GLU A 67 -8.78 1.46 8.13
N LEU A 68 -9.29 2.70 8.08
CA LEU A 68 -10.57 3.03 7.45
C LEU A 68 -10.62 2.53 6.00
N LEU A 69 -9.58 2.85 5.22
CA LEU A 69 -9.47 2.44 3.82
C LEU A 69 -9.34 0.92 3.67
N MET A 70 -8.48 0.27 4.46
CA MET A 70 -8.24 -1.17 4.38
C MET A 70 -9.45 -2.01 4.80
N ALA A 71 -10.37 -1.45 5.59
CA ALA A 71 -11.64 -2.05 5.98
C ALA A 71 -12.71 -1.96 4.89
N HIS A 72 -12.55 -1.05 3.92
CA HIS A 72 -13.59 -0.74 2.96
C HIS A 72 -13.86 -1.94 2.00
N PRO A 73 -15.13 -2.32 1.74
CA PRO A 73 -15.46 -3.51 0.95
C PRO A 73 -14.93 -3.52 -0.50
N LYS A 74 -14.74 -2.34 -1.10
CA LYS A 74 -14.15 -2.20 -2.45
C LYS A 74 -12.64 -2.46 -2.49
N ILE A 75 -11.96 -2.46 -1.34
CA ILE A 75 -10.52 -2.72 -1.27
C ILE A 75 -10.32 -4.24 -1.14
N PRO A 76 -9.60 -4.87 -2.09
CA PRO A 76 -9.25 -6.28 -1.99
C PRO A 76 -8.49 -6.61 -0.69
N PHE A 77 -8.56 -7.86 -0.23
CA PHE A 77 -7.83 -8.23 1.00
C PHE A 77 -6.30 -8.20 0.78
N LEU A 78 -5.85 -8.70 -0.38
CA LEU A 78 -4.49 -8.58 -0.91
C LEU A 78 -4.57 -7.87 -2.25
N GLY A 79 -3.62 -6.98 -2.52
CA GLY A 79 -3.58 -6.25 -3.78
C GLY A 79 -2.74 -4.99 -3.71
N CYS A 80 -2.36 -4.50 -4.87
CA CYS A 80 -1.50 -3.32 -5.04
C CYS A 80 -2.18 -2.00 -4.63
N GLU A 81 -3.51 -2.00 -4.44
CA GLU A 81 -4.28 -0.88 -3.92
C GLU A 81 -3.79 -0.44 -2.54
N HIS A 82 -3.19 -1.35 -1.77
CA HIS A 82 -2.58 -1.02 -0.48
C HIS A 82 -1.39 -0.06 -0.60
N GLY A 83 -0.70 -0.02 -1.76
CA GLY A 83 0.28 1.02 -2.05
C GLY A 83 -0.35 2.40 -2.08
N LEU A 84 -1.49 2.54 -2.77
CA LEU A 84 -2.27 3.78 -2.81
C LEU A 84 -2.74 4.20 -1.42
N ILE A 85 -3.21 3.24 -0.61
CA ILE A 85 -3.65 3.51 0.76
C ILE A 85 -2.51 4.08 1.59
N ALA A 86 -1.31 3.48 1.56
CA ALA A 86 -0.16 3.97 2.30
C ALA A 86 0.22 5.40 1.87
N THR A 87 0.32 5.65 0.56
CA THR A 87 0.63 6.98 0.00
C THR A 87 -0.38 8.04 0.42
N ALA A 88 -1.66 7.77 0.19
CA ALA A 88 -2.71 8.76 0.40
C ALA A 88 -2.94 9.04 1.88
N SER A 89 -2.86 8.01 2.73
CA SER A 89 -2.99 8.16 4.19
C SER A 89 -1.87 9.02 4.78
N LEU A 90 -0.63 8.81 4.34
CA LEU A 90 0.51 9.62 4.78
C LEU A 90 0.34 11.09 4.37
N LEU A 91 0.05 11.36 3.11
CA LEU A 91 -0.02 12.74 2.61
C LEU A 91 -1.24 13.49 3.15
N ALA A 92 -2.39 12.82 3.32
CA ALA A 92 -3.55 13.41 3.97
C ALA A 92 -3.25 13.78 5.43
N ALA A 93 -2.60 12.89 6.18
CA ALA A 93 -2.18 13.17 7.56
C ALA A 93 -1.20 14.35 7.64
N LEU A 94 -0.20 14.40 6.76
CA LEU A 94 0.76 15.51 6.70
C LEU A 94 0.10 16.85 6.33
N LYS A 95 -0.85 16.84 5.39
CA LYS A 95 -1.67 18.01 5.04
C LYS A 95 -2.47 18.50 6.26
N ASN A 96 -3.11 17.58 6.98
CA ASN A 96 -3.99 17.91 8.10
C ASN A 96 -3.22 18.28 9.38
N ASP A 97 -2.00 17.79 9.53
CA ASP A 97 -1.07 18.24 10.56
C ASP A 97 -0.77 19.74 10.40
N GLY A 98 -0.48 20.18 9.16
CA GLY A 98 -0.33 21.58 8.79
C GLY A 98 1.08 22.15 8.99
N THR A 99 2.02 21.38 9.53
CA THR A 99 3.43 21.79 9.64
C THR A 99 4.11 21.88 8.26
N LEU A 100 3.64 21.09 7.29
CA LEU A 100 4.06 21.14 5.89
C LEU A 100 2.91 21.63 5.01
N SER A 101 3.23 22.44 4.02
CA SER A 101 2.28 22.79 2.96
C SER A 101 2.18 21.64 1.96
N VAL A 102 1.24 20.73 2.18
CA VAL A 102 0.93 19.62 1.28
C VAL A 102 -0.38 19.91 0.54
N SER A 103 -0.33 20.03 -0.79
CA SER A 103 -1.50 20.33 -1.61
C SER A 103 -2.27 19.08 -2.04
N ASN A 104 -3.54 19.25 -2.44
CA ASN A 104 -4.34 18.17 -3.01
C ASN A 104 -3.73 17.61 -4.31
N GLU A 105 -3.10 18.47 -5.11
CA GLU A 105 -2.41 18.10 -6.35
C GLU A 105 -1.20 17.21 -6.06
N GLN A 106 -0.45 17.50 -4.99
CA GLN A 106 0.65 16.66 -4.55
C GLN A 106 0.19 15.27 -4.10
N ILE A 107 -0.94 15.19 -3.38
CA ILE A 107 -1.58 13.90 -3.00
C ILE A 107 -1.89 13.08 -4.27
N ILE A 108 -2.59 13.70 -5.22
CA ILE A 108 -3.00 13.05 -6.46
C ILE A 108 -1.79 12.62 -7.29
N GLU A 109 -0.76 13.45 -7.39
CA GLU A 109 0.48 13.16 -8.14
C GLU A 109 1.23 11.97 -7.53
N ALA A 110 1.42 11.95 -6.22
CA ALA A 110 2.06 10.81 -5.55
C ALA A 110 1.27 9.51 -5.74
N MET A 111 -0.06 9.57 -5.67
CA MET A 111 -0.92 8.41 -5.93
C MET A 111 -0.77 7.92 -7.37
N LYS A 112 -0.71 8.82 -8.37
CA LYS A 112 -0.49 8.45 -9.78
C LYS A 112 0.87 7.80 -10.00
N ARG A 113 1.94 8.35 -9.42
CA ARG A 113 3.30 7.75 -9.45
C ARG A 113 3.30 6.35 -8.85
N THR A 114 2.58 6.18 -7.73
CA THR A 114 2.43 4.89 -7.05
C THR A 114 1.70 3.89 -7.93
N GLN A 115 0.55 4.27 -8.50
CA GLN A 115 -0.23 3.39 -9.38
C GLN A 115 0.57 2.91 -10.59
N LYS A 116 1.39 3.79 -11.18
CA LYS A 116 2.20 3.47 -12.36
C LYS A 116 3.30 2.42 -12.11
N GLN A 117 3.73 2.25 -10.86
CA GLN A 117 4.82 1.34 -10.50
C GLN A 117 4.36 0.15 -9.65
N SER A 118 3.23 0.27 -8.95
CA SER A 118 2.67 -0.76 -8.09
C SER A 118 1.83 -1.77 -8.89
N MET A 119 2.48 -2.61 -9.69
CA MET A 119 1.84 -3.62 -10.54
C MET A 119 1.71 -4.97 -9.80
N PRO A 120 0.56 -5.66 -9.86
CA PRO A 120 0.42 -7.00 -9.28
C PRO A 120 0.94 -8.11 -10.23
N PRO A 121 1.38 -9.27 -9.72
CA PRO A 121 1.89 -9.53 -8.38
C PRO A 121 3.40 -9.23 -8.29
N TYR A 122 3.87 -8.06 -8.73
CA TYR A 122 5.32 -7.80 -8.90
C TYR A 122 6.12 -7.93 -7.60
N CYS A 123 5.51 -7.74 -6.44
CA CYS A 123 6.19 -8.00 -5.16
C CYS A 123 6.79 -9.40 -5.07
N ALA A 124 6.12 -10.41 -5.63
CA ALA A 124 6.60 -11.79 -5.66
C ALA A 124 7.54 -12.07 -6.85
N LEU A 125 7.42 -11.31 -7.95
CA LEU A 125 8.17 -11.53 -9.19
C LEU A 125 9.49 -10.74 -9.25
N THR A 126 9.56 -9.57 -8.61
CA THR A 126 10.68 -8.63 -8.72
C THR A 126 11.23 -8.20 -7.37
N GLY A 127 10.65 -8.65 -6.26
CA GLY A 127 11.12 -8.38 -4.91
C GLY A 127 10.77 -6.98 -4.36
N VAL A 128 10.02 -6.16 -5.11
CA VAL A 128 9.61 -4.81 -4.66
C VAL A 128 8.09 -4.70 -4.58
N CYS A 129 7.58 -4.43 -3.38
CA CYS A 129 6.16 -4.19 -3.15
C CYS A 129 5.75 -2.75 -3.51
N GLY A 130 4.49 -2.57 -3.92
CA GLY A 130 3.88 -1.27 -4.17
C GLY A 130 3.82 -0.33 -2.95
N VAL A 131 3.83 -0.88 -1.73
CA VAL A 131 3.77 -0.08 -0.50
C VAL A 131 5.03 0.79 -0.30
N PRO A 132 6.26 0.24 -0.33
CA PRO A 132 7.47 1.05 -0.31
C PRO A 132 7.55 2.09 -1.42
N ILE A 133 7.14 1.71 -2.64
CA ILE A 133 7.05 2.63 -3.79
C ILE A 133 6.14 3.80 -3.45
N GLY A 134 5.00 3.52 -2.80
CA GLY A 134 4.05 4.54 -2.38
C GLY A 134 4.59 5.54 -1.36
N ILE A 135 5.37 5.07 -0.38
CA ILE A 135 6.05 5.95 0.59
C ILE A 135 7.11 6.78 -0.13
N GLY A 136 7.93 6.17 -0.99
CA GLY A 136 8.94 6.88 -1.78
C GLY A 136 8.31 7.99 -2.65
N ALA A 137 7.19 7.69 -3.33
CA ALA A 137 6.47 8.66 -4.14
C ALA A 137 5.97 9.86 -3.32
N ALA A 138 5.46 9.63 -2.10
CA ALA A 138 5.02 10.68 -1.21
C ALA A 138 6.17 11.63 -0.83
N PHE A 139 7.31 11.09 -0.36
CA PHE A 139 8.48 11.91 -0.02
C PHE A 139 9.09 12.58 -1.25
N SER A 140 9.12 11.92 -2.39
CA SER A 140 9.59 12.49 -3.66
C SER A 140 8.83 13.76 -4.02
N VAL A 141 7.50 13.74 -3.90
CA VAL A 141 6.65 14.89 -4.23
C VAL A 141 6.81 16.03 -3.23
N ILE A 142 6.97 15.73 -1.93
CA ILE A 142 7.21 16.76 -0.89
C ILE A 142 8.59 17.40 -1.07
N LEU A 143 9.63 16.59 -1.27
CA LEU A 143 11.01 17.07 -1.41
C LEU A 143 11.27 17.73 -2.76
N GLY A 144 10.42 17.50 -3.77
CA GLY A 144 10.71 17.94 -5.14
C GLY A 144 11.87 17.15 -5.75
N ALA A 145 12.02 15.87 -5.41
CA ALA A 145 13.06 15.00 -5.94
C ALA A 145 12.89 14.81 -7.46
N ALA A 146 14.00 14.86 -8.19
CA ALA A 146 14.07 14.72 -9.64
C ALA A 146 15.46 14.24 -10.05
N CYS A 147 15.61 13.61 -11.22
CA CYS A 147 16.91 13.09 -11.70
C CYS A 147 18.11 14.06 -11.57
N PRO A 148 18.00 15.37 -11.85
CA PRO A 148 19.14 16.30 -11.68
C PRO A 148 19.39 16.73 -10.23
N LYS A 149 18.56 16.31 -9.26
CA LYS A 149 18.67 16.66 -7.84
C LYS A 149 19.44 15.59 -7.10
N ASP A 150 20.38 16.02 -6.26
CA ASP A 150 21.23 15.15 -5.45
C ASP A 150 20.52 14.74 -4.14
N ARG A 151 20.49 15.65 -3.17
CA ARG A 151 20.02 15.37 -1.80
C ARG A 151 18.56 14.89 -1.75
N GLU A 152 17.66 15.53 -2.48
CA GLU A 152 16.22 15.20 -2.47
C GLU A 152 15.97 13.79 -3.02
N SER A 153 16.68 13.41 -4.08
CA SER A 153 16.62 12.08 -4.68
C SER A 153 17.24 11.03 -3.76
N ALA A 154 18.41 11.31 -3.19
CA ALA A 154 19.07 10.42 -2.24
C ALA A 154 18.19 10.13 -1.01
N ILE A 155 17.62 11.16 -0.39
CA ILE A 155 16.70 10.99 0.75
C ILE A 155 15.51 10.11 0.36
N THR A 156 14.87 10.40 -0.77
CA THR A 156 13.73 9.62 -1.28
C THR A 156 14.09 8.14 -1.46
N MET A 157 15.22 7.85 -2.10
CA MET A 157 15.68 6.47 -2.34
C MET A 157 16.04 5.76 -1.04
N HIS A 158 16.69 6.44 -0.09
CA HIS A 158 16.99 5.87 1.22
C HIS A 158 15.73 5.54 2.03
N ILE A 159 14.70 6.40 1.99
CA ILE A 159 13.41 6.12 2.64
C ILE A 159 12.74 4.91 2.01
N ALA A 160 12.72 4.83 0.67
CA ALA A 160 12.17 3.66 -0.04
C ALA A 160 12.92 2.38 0.34
N ALA A 161 14.26 2.40 0.31
CA ALA A 161 15.11 1.26 0.69
C ALA A 161 14.88 0.83 2.14
N ARG A 162 14.83 1.78 3.09
CA ARG A 162 14.53 1.52 4.50
C ARG A 162 13.15 0.89 4.68
N THR A 163 12.17 1.35 3.90
CA THR A 163 10.81 0.79 3.93
C THR A 163 10.78 -0.64 3.40
N ILE A 164 11.49 -0.92 2.30
CA ILE A 164 11.66 -2.29 1.77
C ILE A 164 12.31 -3.19 2.81
N ASP A 165 13.45 -2.78 3.38
CA ASP A 165 14.20 -3.56 4.36
C ASP A 165 13.37 -3.84 5.62
N THR A 166 12.68 -2.84 6.15
CA THR A 166 11.82 -3.01 7.34
C THR A 166 10.67 -4.00 7.06
N ILE A 167 10.07 -3.93 5.86
CA ILE A 167 9.04 -4.88 5.45
C ILE A 167 9.64 -6.28 5.26
N ALA A 168 10.80 -6.40 4.61
CA ALA A 168 11.51 -7.64 4.33
C ALA A 168 11.84 -8.43 5.61
N ASN A 169 12.18 -7.72 6.68
CA ASN A 169 12.48 -8.30 8.00
C ASN A 169 11.22 -8.75 8.78
N ASP A 170 10.01 -8.45 8.29
CA ASP A 170 8.71 -8.91 8.84
C ASP A 170 8.01 -9.91 7.88
N VAL A 171 8.75 -10.52 6.94
CA VAL A 171 8.13 -11.38 5.91
C VAL A 171 7.86 -12.80 6.41
N GLY A 172 6.64 -13.25 6.12
CA GLY A 172 6.16 -14.63 6.08
C GLY A 172 5.11 -14.68 4.96
N PRO A 173 4.04 -15.51 5.01
CA PRO A 173 2.92 -15.35 4.07
C PRO A 173 2.53 -13.86 3.92
N MET A 174 2.52 -13.38 2.67
CA MET A 174 2.45 -11.94 2.37
C MET A 174 1.11 -11.36 2.83
N CYS A 175 1.17 -10.29 3.63
CA CYS A 175 0.01 -9.54 4.11
C CYS A 175 0.18 -8.05 3.82
N CYS A 176 -0.50 -7.56 2.76
CA CYS A 176 -0.41 -6.17 2.33
C CYS A 176 -0.80 -5.18 3.43
N LYS A 177 -1.71 -5.56 4.33
CA LYS A 177 -2.14 -4.71 5.47
C LYS A 177 -1.05 -4.54 6.53
N SER A 178 -0.28 -5.60 6.80
CA SER A 178 0.91 -5.50 7.67
C SER A 178 1.95 -4.56 7.06
N PHE A 179 2.14 -4.65 5.74
CA PHE A 179 3.11 -3.80 5.03
C PHE A 179 2.72 -2.32 5.10
N VAL A 180 1.44 -1.98 4.91
CA VAL A 180 0.95 -0.59 5.06
C VAL A 180 1.27 -0.05 6.45
N ARG A 181 0.94 -0.79 7.51
CA ARG A 181 1.20 -0.35 8.90
C ARG A 181 2.68 -0.15 9.18
N THR A 182 3.51 -1.10 8.74
CA THR A 182 4.97 -1.03 8.90
C THR A 182 5.55 0.15 8.13
N ALA A 183 5.13 0.35 6.89
CA ALA A 183 5.58 1.43 6.03
C ALA A 183 5.19 2.81 6.57
N LEU A 184 3.98 2.97 7.12
CA LEU A 184 3.56 4.21 7.77
C LEU A 184 4.36 4.49 9.05
N GLY A 185 4.77 3.45 9.79
CA GLY A 185 5.72 3.59 10.89
C GLY A 185 7.10 4.09 10.45
N VAL A 186 7.63 3.59 9.32
CA VAL A 186 8.87 4.10 8.72
C VAL A 186 8.69 5.55 8.26
N ALA A 187 7.59 5.85 7.57
CA ALA A 187 7.28 7.18 7.08
C ALA A 187 7.16 8.22 8.20
N TYR A 188 6.57 7.85 9.34
CA TYR A 188 6.55 8.70 10.54
C TYR A 188 7.96 9.07 11.00
N ASN A 189 8.84 8.08 11.16
CA ASN A 189 10.21 8.31 11.59
C ASN A 189 10.96 9.20 10.57
N SER A 190 10.74 8.98 9.28
CA SER A 190 11.32 9.79 8.21
C SER A 190 10.76 11.22 8.15
N ALA A 191 9.47 11.43 8.40
CA ALA A 191 8.88 12.77 8.47
C ALA A 191 9.43 13.56 9.66
N LYS A 192 9.63 12.89 10.81
CA LYS A 192 10.33 13.48 11.95
C LYS A 192 11.78 13.83 11.62
N GLU A 193 12.52 12.91 11.00
CA GLU A 193 13.94 13.07 10.67
C GLU A 193 14.18 14.22 9.68
N TYR A 194 13.40 14.29 8.59
CA TYR A 194 13.68 15.21 7.48
C TYR A 194 12.86 16.50 7.51
N PHE A 195 11.71 16.51 8.18
CA PHE A 195 10.80 17.66 8.20
C PHE A 195 10.49 18.18 9.60
N ASN A 196 10.98 17.53 10.66
CA ASN A 196 10.63 17.85 12.05
C ASN A 196 9.10 17.82 12.30
N VAL A 197 8.38 16.94 11.59
CA VAL A 197 6.93 16.76 11.75
C VAL A 197 6.63 15.64 12.73
N HIS A 198 5.67 15.88 13.63
CA HIS A 198 5.28 14.95 14.69
C HIS A 198 3.84 14.48 14.51
N LEU A 199 3.61 13.54 13.60
CA LEU A 199 2.28 12.96 13.41
C LEU A 199 1.85 12.14 14.64
N PRO A 200 0.57 12.17 15.03
CA PRO A 200 0.04 11.37 16.12
C PRO A 200 -0.12 9.92 15.68
N ILE A 201 0.97 9.14 15.68
CA ILE A 201 0.95 7.72 15.29
C ILE A 201 0.74 6.83 16.52
N HIS A 202 -0.39 6.15 16.60
CA HIS A 202 -0.73 5.30 17.75
C HIS A 202 -0.44 3.82 17.48
N ARG A 203 0.84 3.49 17.25
CA ARG A 203 1.25 2.15 16.80
C ARG A 203 0.93 1.07 17.85
N GLU A 204 1.05 1.42 19.13
CA GLU A 204 0.76 0.57 20.29
C GLU A 204 -0.72 0.22 20.44
N LYS A 205 -1.62 1.01 19.85
CA LYS A 205 -3.07 0.75 19.87
C LYS A 205 -3.52 -0.16 18.73
N ILE A 206 -2.63 -0.52 17.80
CA ILE A 206 -3.00 -1.32 16.63
C ILE A 206 -3.14 -2.78 17.01
N SER A 207 -4.39 -3.20 17.11
CA SER A 207 -4.81 -4.61 17.13
C SER A 207 -5.49 -4.93 15.81
N CYS A 208 -4.93 -5.86 15.04
CA CYS A 208 -5.44 -6.19 13.71
C CYS A 208 -6.77 -6.92 13.80
N PHE A 209 -7.89 -6.21 13.62
CA PHE A 209 -9.22 -6.81 13.58
C PHE A 209 -9.43 -7.74 12.37
N HIS A 210 -8.62 -7.63 11.31
CA HIS A 210 -8.68 -8.50 10.13
C HIS A 210 -8.21 -9.94 10.37
N SER A 211 -7.56 -10.23 11.51
CA SER A 211 -7.17 -11.60 11.86
C SER A 211 -8.37 -12.54 11.98
N ASN A 212 -9.54 -12.02 12.36
CA ASN A 212 -10.79 -12.78 12.47
C ASN A 212 -11.30 -13.36 11.14
N LYS A 213 -10.80 -12.85 9.99
CA LYS A 213 -11.18 -13.34 8.66
C LYS A 213 -10.53 -14.68 8.29
N ASN A 214 -9.61 -15.19 9.12
CA ASN A 214 -8.90 -16.47 8.91
C ASN A 214 -8.29 -16.61 7.50
N HIS A 215 -7.81 -15.50 6.93
CA HIS A 215 -7.21 -15.52 5.59
C HIS A 215 -5.96 -16.42 5.59
N PRO A 216 -5.72 -17.26 4.56
CA PRO A 216 -4.57 -18.19 4.53
C PRO A 216 -3.22 -17.53 4.77
N ASN A 217 -3.05 -16.28 4.32
CA ASN A 217 -1.82 -15.51 4.51
C ASN A 217 -1.68 -14.84 5.90
N CYS A 218 -2.59 -15.07 6.84
CA CYS A 218 -2.46 -14.54 8.19
C CYS A 218 -1.34 -15.27 8.94
N ARG A 219 -0.36 -14.50 9.44
CA ARG A 219 0.77 -15.06 10.21
C ARG A 219 0.46 -15.30 11.70
N LYS A 220 -0.76 -15.00 12.12
CA LYS A 220 -1.24 -15.08 13.51
C LYS A 220 -0.26 -14.43 14.48
N GLU A 221 0.11 -15.11 15.56
CA GLU A 221 0.97 -14.61 16.65
C GLU A 221 2.37 -14.17 16.18
N LYS A 222 2.81 -14.58 14.99
CA LYS A 222 4.07 -14.11 14.38
C LYS A 222 3.96 -12.71 13.76
N CYS A 223 2.75 -12.15 13.61
CA CYS A 223 2.56 -10.80 13.10
C CYS A 223 2.60 -9.79 14.25
N LEU A 224 3.40 -8.74 14.10
CA LEU A 224 3.51 -7.63 15.06
C LEU A 224 2.16 -6.99 15.42
N TYR A 225 1.20 -7.03 14.51
CA TYR A 225 -0.12 -6.41 14.66
C TYR A 225 -1.20 -7.41 15.09
N TYR A 226 -0.87 -8.67 15.37
CA TYR A 226 -1.87 -9.66 15.79
C TYR A 226 -2.45 -9.27 17.16
N PRO A 227 -3.77 -9.42 17.37
CA PRO A 227 -4.37 -9.17 18.67
C PRO A 227 -3.68 -9.99 19.76
N LYS A 228 -3.10 -9.31 20.74
CA LYS A 228 -2.59 -9.97 21.94
C LYS A 228 -3.80 -10.34 22.79
N THR A 229 -3.92 -11.61 23.17
CA THR A 229 -4.83 -12.01 24.24
C THR A 229 -4.42 -11.27 25.50
N VAL A 230 -5.34 -10.45 26.03
CA VAL A 230 -5.24 -9.88 27.38
C VAL A 230 -5.55 -10.98 28.38
#